data_AF-A0A3R7QJL8-F1
#
_entry.id   AF-A0A3R7QJL8-F1
#
_cell.length_a   1.000
_cell.length_b   1.000
_cell.length_c   1.000
_cell.angle_alpha   90.00
_cell.angle_beta   90.00
_cell.angle_gamma   90.00
#
_symmetry.space_group_name_H-M   'P 1'
#
loop_
_entity.id
_entity.type
_entity.pdbx_description
1 polymer ?
#
loop_
_entity_poly.entity_id
_entity_poly.type
_entity_poly.pdbx_seq_one_letter_code
_entity_poly.pdbx_strand_id
1 'polypeptide(L)'
;MRQSSTEFSQLLLKAGRGVGLPLGVAEDLIVPVIWLQICGFPGECEVQAALAALDEGRTEARFPDLFNKEEAIPSGRVSAVYLATAACDLLQLDWPEIGEEVLLPEIESPRLVAASLALSHRLLRRKHFLKIVAPDEVFISGPGAEIICVGKEPQHRTPSGRREGGIRLSAEQSGFDGAGTVLIDRVKEERFFEVCRLKGLCASPAIIAQLKAFSDRLLVPESEHSLKFGAGAGIVDSD
;
A
#
# COMPACT_ATOMS: atom_id res chain seq x y z
N MET A 1 8.61 -0.28 -18.53
CA MET A 1 9.98 -0.84 -18.46
C MET A 1 9.98 -2.05 -17.57
N ARG A 2 10.89 -3.01 -17.79
CA ARG A 2 11.02 -4.19 -16.92
C ARG A 2 12.03 -3.90 -15.83
N GLN A 3 11.70 -4.27 -14.59
CA GLN A 3 12.61 -4.21 -13.45
C GLN A 3 12.58 -5.55 -12.71
N SER A 4 13.70 -5.94 -12.11
CA SER A 4 13.66 -7.01 -11.12
C SER A 4 12.89 -6.54 -9.88
N SER A 5 12.29 -7.46 -9.13
CA SER A 5 11.64 -7.13 -7.87
C SER A 5 12.61 -6.51 -6.87
N THR A 6 13.85 -7.00 -6.81
CA THR A 6 14.89 -6.47 -5.93
C THR A 6 15.25 -5.02 -6.25
N GLU A 7 15.48 -4.69 -7.53
CA GLU A 7 15.78 -3.30 -7.93
C GLU A 7 14.63 -2.37 -7.63
N PHE A 8 13.39 -2.82 -7.87
CA PHE A 8 12.23 -1.99 -7.60
C PHE A 8 12.00 -1.81 -6.09
N SER A 9 12.15 -2.85 -5.27
CA SER A 9 12.09 -2.74 -3.81
C SER A 9 13.11 -1.74 -3.26
N GLN A 10 14.36 -1.76 -3.76
CA GLN A 10 15.39 -0.80 -3.34
C GLN A 10 15.04 0.62 -3.77
N LEU A 11 14.46 0.80 -4.97
CA LEU A 11 13.97 2.10 -5.41
C LEU A 11 12.82 2.60 -4.52
N LEU A 12 11.87 1.76 -4.15
CA LEU A 12 10.75 2.10 -3.26
C LEU A 12 11.25 2.54 -1.89
N LEU A 13 12.18 1.79 -1.30
CA LEU A 13 12.78 2.12 0.00
C LEU A 13 13.44 3.51 -0.04
N LYS A 14 14.29 3.75 -1.04
CA LYS A 14 14.98 5.04 -1.20
C LYS A 14 14.03 6.19 -1.52
N ALA A 15 13.03 5.95 -2.36
CA ALA A 15 12.02 6.95 -2.68
C ALA A 15 11.21 7.35 -1.43
N GLY A 16 10.78 6.37 -0.63
CA GLY A 16 10.07 6.60 0.63
C GLY A 16 10.91 7.42 1.62
N ARG A 17 12.17 7.03 1.83
CA ARG A 17 13.12 7.78 2.64
C ARG A 17 13.35 9.20 2.10
N GLY A 18 13.46 9.37 0.78
CA GLY A 18 13.66 10.66 0.12
C GLY A 18 12.50 11.64 0.22
N VAL A 19 11.29 11.18 0.54
CA VAL A 19 10.14 12.03 0.92
C VAL A 19 9.94 12.13 2.44
N GLY A 20 10.92 11.70 3.23
CA GLY A 20 10.92 11.86 4.68
C GLY A 20 10.23 10.76 5.48
N LEU A 21 9.88 9.61 4.89
CA LEU A 21 9.33 8.49 5.66
C LEU A 21 10.38 7.93 6.65
N PRO A 22 9.98 7.55 7.87
CA PRO A 22 10.79 6.70 8.75
C PRO A 22 11.16 5.38 8.06
N LEU A 23 12.31 4.80 8.40
CA LEU A 23 12.81 3.59 7.75
C LEU A 23 11.80 2.44 7.76
N GLY A 24 11.26 2.07 8.94
CA GLY A 24 10.29 0.98 9.05
C GLY A 24 9.03 1.23 8.21
N VAL A 25 8.52 2.47 8.20
CA VAL A 25 7.36 2.85 7.39
C VAL A 25 7.66 2.74 5.89
N ALA A 26 8.87 3.09 5.45
CA ALA A 26 9.28 2.92 4.06
C ALA A 26 9.44 1.44 3.67
N GLU A 27 9.88 0.58 4.58
CA GLU A 27 9.99 -0.87 4.38
C GLU A 27 8.62 -1.55 4.27
N ASP A 28 7.66 -1.13 5.11
CA ASP A 28 6.29 -1.67 5.13
C ASP A 28 5.55 -1.51 3.79
N LEU A 29 5.92 -0.49 2.99
CA LEU A 29 5.34 -0.24 1.67
C LEU A 29 5.78 -1.24 0.60
N ILE A 30 6.93 -1.89 0.77
CA ILE A 30 7.54 -2.68 -0.30
C ILE A 30 6.66 -3.87 -0.66
N VAL A 31 6.30 -4.69 0.34
CA VAL A 31 5.53 -5.93 0.12
C VAL A 31 4.18 -5.68 -0.57
N PRO A 32 3.32 -4.74 -0.11
CA PRO A 32 2.03 -4.48 -0.76
C PRO A 32 2.18 -3.92 -2.17
N VAL A 33 3.14 -3.03 -2.43
CA VAL A 33 3.36 -2.46 -3.77
C VAL A 33 3.82 -3.53 -4.76
N ILE A 34 4.80 -4.35 -4.36
CA ILE A 34 5.29 -5.45 -5.20
C ILE A 34 4.17 -6.45 -5.47
N TRP A 35 3.41 -6.83 -4.45
CA TRP A 35 2.30 -7.76 -4.61
C TRP A 35 1.22 -7.25 -5.56
N LEU A 36 0.86 -5.96 -5.47
CA LEU A 36 -0.07 -5.33 -6.41
C LEU A 36 0.43 -5.43 -7.85
N GLN A 37 1.70 -5.09 -8.11
CA GLN A 37 2.28 -5.20 -9.44
C GLN A 37 2.34 -6.63 -9.97
N ILE A 38 2.71 -7.59 -9.12
CA ILE A 38 2.70 -9.01 -9.48
C ILE A 38 1.29 -9.38 -9.95
N CYS A 39 0.28 -9.01 -9.17
CA CYS A 39 -1.13 -9.27 -9.44
C CYS A 39 -1.71 -8.47 -10.63
N GLY A 40 -0.90 -7.69 -11.35
CA GLY A 40 -1.32 -6.91 -12.50
C GLY A 40 -2.06 -5.61 -12.16
N PHE A 41 -2.07 -5.21 -10.88
CA PHE A 41 -2.52 -3.89 -10.46
C PHE A 41 -1.39 -2.86 -10.62
N PRO A 42 -1.72 -1.57 -10.80
CA PRO A 42 -0.73 -0.52 -11.00
C PRO A 42 -0.08 -0.08 -9.68
N GLY A 43 0.59 -1.01 -8.97
CA GLY A 43 1.19 -0.74 -7.65
C GLY A 43 2.18 0.43 -7.65
N GLU A 44 2.89 0.67 -8.76
CA GLU A 44 3.76 1.85 -8.91
C GLU A 44 2.98 3.17 -8.93
N CYS A 45 1.76 3.18 -9.48
CA CYS A 45 0.90 4.37 -9.45
C CYS A 45 0.41 4.62 -8.03
N GLU A 46 0.01 3.56 -7.33
CA GLU A 46 -0.50 3.65 -5.96
C GLU A 46 0.54 4.22 -5.00
N VAL A 47 1.80 3.76 -5.08
CA VAL A 47 2.88 4.28 -4.24
C VAL A 47 3.34 5.66 -4.67
N GLN A 48 3.41 5.95 -5.97
CA GLN A 48 3.77 7.29 -6.45
C GLN A 48 2.76 8.33 -5.97
N ALA A 49 1.46 8.02 -6.05
CA ALA A 49 0.40 8.90 -5.55
C ALA A 49 0.55 9.19 -4.05
N ALA A 50 0.85 8.16 -3.25
CA ALA A 50 1.05 8.26 -1.81
C ALA A 50 2.28 9.11 -1.45
N LEU A 51 3.43 8.82 -2.06
CA LEU A 51 4.67 9.55 -1.81
C LEU A 51 4.59 11.00 -2.30
N ALA A 52 3.97 11.26 -3.46
CA ALA A 52 3.79 12.61 -3.98
C ALA A 52 2.83 13.44 -3.11
N ALA A 53 1.74 12.84 -2.61
CA ALA A 53 0.83 13.53 -1.71
C ALA A 53 1.52 13.95 -0.41
N LEU A 54 2.39 13.09 0.12
CA LEU A 54 3.19 13.39 1.30
C LEU A 54 4.23 14.49 1.01
N ASP A 55 4.97 14.37 -0.09
CA ASP A 55 6.00 15.33 -0.50
C ASP A 55 5.44 16.74 -0.73
N GLU A 56 4.27 16.82 -1.35
CA GLU A 56 3.57 18.08 -1.64
C GLU A 56 2.87 18.67 -0.41
N GLY A 57 2.92 17.99 0.75
CA GLY A 57 2.22 18.40 1.97
C GLY A 57 0.70 18.33 1.87
N ARG A 58 0.16 17.56 0.90
CA ARG A 58 -1.29 17.32 0.77
C ARG A 58 -1.83 16.37 1.82
N THR A 59 -0.97 15.55 2.41
CA THR A 59 -1.28 14.62 3.49
C THR A 59 -0.31 14.76 4.65
N GLU A 60 -0.77 14.41 5.85
CA GLU A 60 0.02 14.53 7.07
C GLU A 60 0.90 13.29 7.32
N ALA A 61 2.16 13.54 7.69
CA ALA A 61 3.13 12.53 8.12
C ALA A 61 2.90 12.13 9.59
N ARG A 62 1.70 11.59 9.88
CA ARG A 62 1.29 11.27 11.26
C ARG A 62 0.47 9.99 11.29
N PHE A 63 0.73 9.15 12.28
CA PHE A 63 -0.10 7.97 12.55
C PHE A 63 -1.49 8.41 13.08
N PRO A 64 -2.58 7.98 12.43
CA PRO A 64 -3.93 8.26 12.92
C PRO A 64 -4.23 7.44 14.17
N ASP A 65 -5.02 8.00 15.09
CA ASP A 65 -5.68 7.22 16.14
C ASP A 65 -6.98 6.64 15.57
N LEU A 66 -6.98 5.33 15.30
CA LEU A 66 -8.13 4.63 14.72
C LEU A 66 -9.10 4.09 15.79
N PHE A 67 -8.76 4.16 17.08
CA PHE A 67 -9.70 3.87 18.17
C PHE A 67 -10.54 5.10 18.50
N ASN A 68 -9.97 6.28 18.37
CA ASN A 68 -10.66 7.54 18.62
C ASN A 68 -11.42 8.03 17.38
N LYS A 69 -12.72 7.67 17.29
CA LYS A 69 -13.60 8.07 16.17
C LYS A 69 -13.76 9.59 16.02
N GLU A 70 -13.46 10.39 17.05
CA GLU A 70 -13.53 11.86 17.02
C GLU A 70 -12.23 12.52 16.50
N GLU A 71 -11.07 11.86 16.67
CA GLU A 71 -9.76 12.33 16.14
C GLU A 71 -9.37 11.69 14.80
N ALA A 72 -10.08 10.64 14.37
CA ALA A 72 -9.86 9.97 13.08
C ALA A 72 -10.09 10.88 11.86
N ILE A 73 -10.60 12.10 12.06
CA ILE A 73 -10.71 13.13 11.03
C ILE A 73 -9.95 14.38 11.51
N PRO A 74 -8.60 14.39 11.45
CA PRO A 74 -7.86 15.62 11.63
C PRO A 74 -8.30 16.64 10.56
N SER A 75 -8.08 17.92 10.82
CA SER A 75 -8.29 18.99 9.83
C SER A 75 -7.52 18.80 8.52
N GLY A 76 -6.55 17.87 8.46
CA GLY A 76 -5.79 17.45 7.28
C GLY A 76 -6.04 15.99 6.88
N ARG A 77 -5.73 15.65 5.63
CA ARG A 77 -5.88 14.29 5.09
C ARG A 77 -4.72 13.40 5.60
N VAL A 78 -5.03 12.23 6.12
CA VAL A 78 -4.03 11.24 6.55
C VAL A 78 -3.34 10.64 5.33
N SER A 79 -2.02 10.43 5.40
CA SER A 79 -1.29 9.71 4.34
C SER A 79 -1.69 8.24 4.30
N ALA A 80 -1.88 7.70 3.08
CA ALA A 80 -2.16 6.29 2.88
C ALA A 80 -1.08 5.38 3.50
N VAL A 81 0.18 5.81 3.48
CA VAL A 81 1.32 5.08 4.04
C VAL A 81 1.18 4.94 5.56
N TYR A 82 0.97 6.07 6.26
CA TYR A 82 0.82 6.08 7.71
C TYR A 82 -0.45 5.38 8.16
N LEU A 83 -1.54 5.52 7.40
CA LEU A 83 -2.79 4.80 7.65
C LEU A 83 -2.60 3.28 7.49
N ALA A 84 -1.92 2.83 6.44
CA ALA A 84 -1.64 1.41 6.22
C ALA A 84 -0.87 0.83 7.41
N THR A 85 0.25 1.46 7.81
CA THR A 85 1.08 0.98 8.91
C THR A 85 0.28 0.93 10.22
N ALA A 86 -0.40 2.03 10.59
CA ALA A 86 -1.21 2.06 11.82
C ALA A 86 -2.31 0.99 11.83
N ALA A 87 -3.03 0.84 10.72
CA ALA A 87 -4.11 -0.14 10.63
C ALA A 87 -3.58 -1.58 10.65
N CYS A 88 -2.44 -1.85 10.01
CA CYS A 88 -1.76 -3.16 10.07
C CYS A 88 -1.30 -3.51 11.49
N ASP A 89 -0.84 -2.53 12.27
CA ASP A 89 -0.50 -2.74 13.69
C ASP A 89 -1.73 -3.10 14.51
N LEU A 90 -2.88 -2.46 14.26
CA LEU A 90 -4.12 -2.80 14.94
C LEU A 90 -4.65 -4.18 14.58
N LEU A 91 -4.42 -4.67 13.35
CA LEU A 91 -4.74 -6.07 13.01
C LEU A 91 -4.01 -7.07 13.94
N GLN A 92 -2.86 -6.69 14.53
CA GLN A 92 -2.15 -7.53 15.50
C GLN A 92 -2.92 -7.67 16.82
N LEU A 93 -3.83 -6.72 17.11
CA LEU A 93 -4.66 -6.65 18.31
C LEU A 93 -6.10 -7.16 18.08
N ASP A 94 -6.32 -7.98 17.04
CA ASP A 94 -7.64 -8.51 16.65
C ASP A 94 -8.66 -7.42 16.27
N TRP A 95 -8.18 -6.26 15.81
CA TRP A 95 -9.02 -5.23 15.20
C TRP A 95 -9.23 -5.50 13.70
N PRO A 96 -10.40 -5.17 13.12
CA PRO A 96 -11.64 -4.82 13.82
C PRO A 96 -12.24 -6.04 14.53
N GLU A 97 -13.08 -5.80 15.53
CA GLU A 97 -13.79 -6.89 16.19
C GLU A 97 -14.71 -7.64 15.20
N ILE A 98 -14.94 -8.94 15.45
CA ILE A 98 -15.82 -9.74 14.60
C ILE A 98 -17.24 -9.14 14.64
N GLY A 99 -17.79 -8.83 13.46
CA GLY A 99 -19.09 -8.19 13.32
C GLY A 99 -19.07 -6.67 13.43
N GLU A 100 -17.90 -6.05 13.71
CA GLU A 100 -17.72 -4.61 13.59
C GLU A 100 -17.40 -4.23 12.13
N GLU A 101 -17.99 -3.12 11.68
CA GLU A 101 -17.57 -2.44 10.45
C GLU A 101 -16.88 -1.12 10.83
N VAL A 102 -15.67 -0.92 10.32
CA VAL A 102 -14.90 0.30 10.51
C VAL A 102 -14.74 1.03 9.18
N LEU A 103 -15.02 2.33 9.20
CA LEU A 103 -14.79 3.23 8.07
C LEU A 103 -13.45 3.94 8.25
N LEU A 104 -12.54 3.73 7.31
CA LEU A 104 -11.27 4.45 7.26
C LEU A 104 -11.41 5.80 6.55
N PRO A 105 -10.55 6.78 6.88
CA PRO A 105 -10.53 8.09 6.20
C PRO A 105 -10.34 7.99 4.68
N GLU A 106 -10.80 9.01 3.95
CA GLU A 106 -10.48 9.15 2.53
C GLU A 106 -8.98 9.44 2.35
N ILE A 107 -8.35 8.67 1.47
CA ILE A 107 -6.91 8.71 1.21
C ILE A 107 -6.61 8.66 -0.29
N GLU A 108 -5.39 9.04 -0.64
CA GLU A 108 -4.89 9.14 -2.01
C GLU A 108 -4.65 7.78 -2.68
N SER A 109 -4.49 6.70 -1.91
CA SER A 109 -4.10 5.38 -2.40
C SER A 109 -4.86 4.24 -1.71
N PRO A 110 -6.20 4.12 -1.92
CA PRO A 110 -7.01 3.13 -1.21
C PRO A 110 -6.59 1.68 -1.48
N ARG A 111 -6.16 1.39 -2.70
CA ARG A 111 -5.73 0.03 -3.10
C ARG A 111 -4.44 -0.38 -2.39
N LEU A 112 -3.52 0.55 -2.15
CA LEU A 112 -2.31 0.31 -1.37
C LEU A 112 -2.64 -0.08 0.08
N VAL A 113 -3.54 0.66 0.75
CA VAL A 113 -3.98 0.32 2.11
C VAL A 113 -4.71 -1.03 2.14
N ALA A 114 -5.60 -1.28 1.17
CA ALA A 114 -6.32 -2.54 1.11
C ALA A 114 -5.39 -3.74 0.91
N ALA A 115 -4.40 -3.63 0.02
CA ALA A 115 -3.38 -4.66 -0.15
C ALA A 115 -2.56 -4.87 1.13
N SER A 116 -2.15 -3.78 1.79
CA SER A 116 -1.38 -3.84 3.04
C SER A 116 -2.13 -4.61 4.13
N LEU A 117 -3.41 -4.29 4.33
CA LEU A 117 -4.28 -4.96 5.30
C LEU A 117 -4.49 -6.44 4.96
N ALA A 118 -4.80 -6.76 3.70
CA ALA A 118 -5.01 -8.14 3.26
C ALA A 118 -3.75 -9.00 3.46
N LEU A 119 -2.58 -8.43 3.15
CA LEU A 119 -1.29 -9.11 3.29
C LEU A 119 -0.88 -9.26 4.76
N SER A 120 -1.07 -8.23 5.58
CA SER A 120 -0.81 -8.30 7.01
C SER A 120 -1.72 -9.35 7.68
N HIS A 121 -3.02 -9.33 7.39
CA HIS A 121 -3.95 -10.35 7.88
C HIS A 121 -3.55 -11.78 7.47
N ARG A 122 -3.13 -11.97 6.21
CA ARG A 122 -2.61 -13.24 5.72
C ARG A 122 -1.39 -13.72 6.53
N LEU A 123 -0.48 -12.81 6.86
CA LEU A 123 0.71 -13.12 7.66
C LEU A 123 0.35 -13.50 9.10
N LEU A 124 -0.66 -12.86 9.67
CA LEU A 124 -1.14 -13.11 11.03
C LEU A 124 -1.91 -14.45 11.20
N ARG A 125 -2.32 -15.09 10.09
CA ARG A 125 -2.99 -16.41 10.10
C ARG A 125 -4.22 -16.47 11.03
N ARG A 126 -5.03 -15.41 11.01
CA ARG A 126 -6.25 -15.31 11.82
C ARG A 126 -7.27 -16.38 11.42
N LYS A 127 -8.17 -16.70 12.35
CA LYS A 127 -9.21 -17.74 12.19
C LYS A 127 -10.52 -17.21 11.61
N HIS A 128 -10.57 -15.94 11.24
CA HIS A 128 -11.72 -15.27 10.63
C HIS A 128 -11.28 -14.67 9.29
N PHE A 129 -12.25 -14.23 8.51
CA PHE A 129 -12.01 -13.47 7.29
C PHE A 129 -11.83 -11.99 7.64
N LEU A 130 -10.99 -11.31 6.87
CA LEU A 130 -10.93 -9.85 6.81
C LEU A 130 -11.42 -9.40 5.44
N LYS A 131 -12.45 -8.56 5.43
CA LYS A 131 -13.03 -7.99 4.22
C LYS A 131 -12.71 -6.50 4.18
N ILE A 132 -12.16 -6.08 3.05
CA ILE A 132 -11.74 -4.70 2.81
C ILE A 132 -12.40 -4.22 1.52
N VAL A 133 -13.39 -3.34 1.67
CA VAL A 133 -14.12 -2.73 0.55
C VAL A 133 -13.44 -1.40 0.22
N ALA A 134 -12.63 -1.41 -0.85
CA ALA A 134 -12.05 -0.21 -1.46
C ALA A 134 -13.02 0.37 -2.51
N PRO A 135 -12.76 1.53 -3.14
CA PRO A 135 -13.68 2.14 -4.11
C PRO A 135 -14.08 1.21 -5.26
N ASP A 136 -13.09 0.61 -5.95
CA ASP A 136 -13.30 -0.18 -7.16
C ASP A 136 -13.24 -1.70 -6.92
N GLU A 137 -12.65 -2.13 -5.81
CA GLU A 137 -12.42 -3.54 -5.49
C GLU A 137 -12.86 -3.93 -4.08
N VAL A 138 -13.05 -5.23 -3.88
CA VAL A 138 -13.18 -5.86 -2.58
C VAL A 138 -12.05 -6.86 -2.41
N PHE A 139 -11.23 -6.67 -1.38
CA PHE A 139 -10.19 -7.61 -0.97
C PHE A 139 -10.70 -8.45 0.20
N ILE A 140 -10.45 -9.74 0.15
CA ILE A 140 -10.82 -10.70 1.19
C ILE A 140 -9.57 -11.50 1.51
N SER A 141 -9.17 -11.49 2.78
CA SER A 141 -8.12 -12.37 3.29
C SER A 141 -8.74 -13.40 4.22
N GLY A 142 -8.54 -14.68 3.93
CA GLY A 142 -9.17 -15.77 4.67
C GLY A 142 -8.20 -16.60 5.53
N PRO A 143 -8.73 -17.48 6.39
CA PRO A 143 -7.94 -18.30 7.31
C PRO A 143 -6.96 -19.27 6.62
N GLY A 144 -7.24 -19.67 5.38
CA GLY A 144 -6.35 -20.51 4.57
C GLY A 144 -5.17 -19.75 3.96
N ALA A 145 -4.99 -18.47 4.32
CA ALA A 145 -4.04 -17.53 3.73
C ALA A 145 -4.28 -17.22 2.24
N GLU A 146 -5.47 -17.48 1.75
CA GLU A 146 -5.93 -16.96 0.47
C GLU A 146 -6.15 -15.44 0.54
N ILE A 147 -5.86 -14.77 -0.57
CA ILE A 147 -6.35 -13.43 -0.84
C ILE A 147 -7.21 -13.53 -2.10
N ILE A 148 -8.45 -13.08 -2.00
CA ILE A 148 -9.38 -12.95 -3.12
C ILE A 148 -9.59 -11.47 -3.36
N CYS A 149 -9.47 -11.04 -4.61
CA CYS A 149 -9.82 -9.68 -5.02
C CYS A 149 -10.93 -9.76 -6.07
N VAL A 150 -12.03 -9.07 -5.81
CA VAL A 150 -13.19 -8.99 -6.71
C VAL A 150 -13.34 -7.56 -7.19
N GLY A 151 -13.44 -7.39 -8.51
CA GLY A 151 -13.77 -6.11 -9.11
C GLY A 151 -15.26 -5.85 -8.94
N LYS A 152 -15.62 -4.66 -8.46
CA LYS A 152 -17.02 -4.26 -8.41
C LYS A 152 -17.51 -4.07 -9.84
N GLU A 153 -18.63 -4.71 -10.17
CA GLU A 153 -19.35 -4.30 -11.39
C GLU A 153 -19.68 -2.81 -11.26
N PRO A 154 -19.67 -2.03 -12.35
CA PRO A 154 -20.12 -0.65 -12.35
C PRO A 154 -21.63 -0.62 -12.11
N GLN A 155 -22.07 -0.93 -10.89
CA GLN A 155 -23.45 -0.84 -10.48
C GLN A 155 -23.82 0.64 -10.37
N HIS A 156 -24.97 0.97 -10.94
CA HIS A 156 -25.58 2.28 -10.98
C HIS A 156 -25.24 3.12 -9.74
N ARG A 157 -24.53 4.23 -9.97
CA ARG A 157 -24.37 5.33 -9.01
C ARG A 157 -25.69 5.52 -8.28
N THR A 158 -25.73 5.19 -6.99
CA THR A 158 -26.85 5.54 -6.14
C THR A 158 -27.02 7.07 -6.21
N PRO A 159 -28.25 7.59 -6.40
CA PRO A 159 -28.49 9.02 -6.55
C PRO A 159 -28.27 9.83 -5.26
N SER A 160 -27.89 9.18 -4.16
CA SER A 160 -27.39 9.84 -2.96
C SER A 160 -25.93 10.23 -3.16
N GLY A 161 -25.68 11.50 -3.46
CA GLY A 161 -24.38 12.10 -3.76
C GLY A 161 -23.32 12.09 -2.64
N ARG A 162 -23.24 11.04 -1.81
CA ARG A 162 -22.03 10.72 -1.04
C ARG A 162 -21.15 9.87 -1.93
N ARG A 163 -20.01 10.43 -2.37
CA ARG A 163 -18.89 9.58 -2.78
C ARG A 163 -18.53 8.74 -1.56
N GLU A 164 -18.81 7.45 -1.59
CA GLU A 164 -18.19 6.48 -0.68
C GLU A 164 -16.72 6.32 -1.13
N GLY A 165 -15.89 7.33 -0.87
CA GLY A 165 -14.48 7.35 -1.27
C GLY A 165 -13.54 6.65 -0.27
N GLY A 166 -14.06 6.25 0.89
CA GLY A 166 -13.31 5.61 1.96
C GLY A 166 -13.27 4.09 1.87
N ILE A 167 -12.36 3.48 2.64
CA ILE A 167 -12.26 2.04 2.78
C ILE A 167 -13.17 1.59 3.93
N ARG A 168 -13.98 0.55 3.71
CA ARG A 168 -14.68 -0.16 4.79
C ARG A 168 -13.98 -1.46 5.12
N LEU A 169 -13.79 -1.71 6.41
CA LEU A 169 -13.10 -2.87 6.94
C LEU A 169 -14.03 -3.65 7.87
N SER A 170 -14.14 -4.96 7.71
CA SER A 170 -14.90 -5.84 8.62
C SER A 170 -14.23 -7.19 8.81
N ALA A 171 -14.35 -7.75 10.02
CA ALA A 171 -13.96 -9.12 10.33
C ALA A 171 -15.20 -10.02 10.41
N GLU A 172 -15.18 -11.16 9.71
CA GLU A 172 -16.35 -12.04 9.53
C GLU A 172 -15.99 -13.51 9.82
N GLN A 173 -16.88 -14.27 10.50
CA GLN A 173 -16.62 -15.70 10.80
C GLN A 173 -16.80 -16.61 9.58
N SER A 174 -17.75 -16.27 8.71
CA SER A 174 -18.02 -16.99 7.47
C SER A 174 -17.34 -16.29 6.30
N GLY A 175 -17.03 -17.06 5.26
CA GLY A 175 -16.51 -16.52 4.00
C GLY A 175 -17.55 -15.65 3.28
N PHE A 176 -17.10 -15.03 2.19
CA PHE A 176 -17.91 -14.14 1.38
C PHE A 176 -18.64 -14.90 0.26
N ASP A 177 -19.94 -14.60 0.08
CA ASP A 177 -20.80 -15.23 -0.93
C ASP A 177 -20.86 -14.45 -2.27
N GLY A 178 -20.07 -13.39 -2.44
CA GLY A 178 -20.49 -12.31 -3.33
C GLY A 178 -20.23 -12.46 -4.83
N ALA A 179 -21.10 -11.74 -5.53
CA ALA A 179 -21.13 -11.50 -6.96
C ALA A 179 -20.07 -10.49 -7.41
N GLY A 180 -19.52 -10.69 -8.60
CA GLY A 180 -18.55 -9.80 -9.23
C GLY A 180 -17.52 -10.57 -10.05
N THR A 181 -16.61 -9.85 -10.72
CA THR A 181 -15.54 -10.49 -11.48
C THR A 181 -14.35 -10.74 -10.57
N VAL A 182 -13.99 -12.01 -10.37
CA VAL A 182 -12.77 -12.38 -9.63
C VAL A 182 -11.55 -11.87 -10.40
N LEU A 183 -10.82 -10.94 -9.82
CA LEU A 183 -9.56 -10.39 -10.36
C LEU A 183 -8.39 -11.25 -9.88
N ILE A 184 -8.34 -11.54 -8.58
CA ILE A 184 -7.33 -12.39 -7.94
C ILE A 184 -8.03 -13.51 -7.18
N ASP A 185 -7.52 -14.72 -7.38
CA ASP A 185 -7.72 -15.90 -6.55
C ASP A 185 -6.36 -16.60 -6.41
N ARG A 186 -6.30 -17.68 -5.64
CA ARG A 186 -5.06 -18.44 -5.43
C ARG A 186 -4.39 -18.89 -6.73
N VAL A 187 -5.17 -19.37 -7.70
CA VAL A 187 -4.65 -19.89 -8.97
C VAL A 187 -4.07 -18.75 -9.83
N LYS A 188 -4.78 -17.62 -9.88
CA LYS A 188 -4.33 -16.42 -10.59
C LYS A 188 -3.10 -15.82 -9.92
N GLU A 189 -3.08 -15.70 -8.59
CA GLU A 189 -1.93 -15.22 -7.83
C GLU A 189 -0.69 -16.06 -8.15
N GLU A 190 -0.76 -17.39 -8.01
CA GLU A 190 0.35 -18.30 -8.33
C GLU A 190 0.85 -18.13 -9.78
N ARG A 191 -0.07 -18.02 -10.75
CA ARG A 191 0.26 -17.76 -12.16
C ARG A 191 0.94 -16.40 -12.36
N PHE A 192 0.48 -15.37 -11.66
CA PHE A 192 1.04 -14.03 -11.75
C PHE A 192 2.46 -13.98 -11.17
N PHE A 193 2.70 -14.65 -10.05
CA PHE A 193 4.06 -14.84 -9.51
C PHE A 193 4.99 -15.50 -10.51
N GLU A 194 4.54 -16.56 -11.20
CA GLU A 194 5.33 -17.23 -12.24
C GLU A 194 5.68 -16.29 -13.39
N VAL A 195 4.70 -15.52 -13.87
CA VAL A 195 4.92 -14.54 -14.95
C VAL A 195 5.90 -13.47 -14.51
N CYS A 196 5.75 -12.92 -13.30
CA CYS A 196 6.67 -11.93 -12.75
C CYS A 196 8.08 -12.49 -12.60
N ARG A 197 8.24 -13.74 -12.13
CA ARG A 197 9.56 -14.38 -12.01
C ARG A 197 10.27 -14.48 -13.36
N LEU A 198 9.54 -14.80 -14.43
CA LEU A 198 10.10 -14.95 -15.77
C LEU A 198 10.31 -13.62 -16.52
N LYS A 199 9.45 -12.62 -16.28
CA LYS A 199 9.40 -11.39 -17.08
C LYS A 199 9.82 -10.13 -16.32
N GLY A 200 9.93 -10.18 -15.00
CA GLY A 200 10.11 -9.02 -14.13
C GLY A 200 8.80 -8.24 -13.93
N LEU A 201 8.89 -7.19 -13.11
CA LEU A 201 7.81 -6.25 -12.86
C LEU A 201 7.70 -5.28 -14.04
N CYS A 202 6.47 -4.93 -14.40
CA CYS A 202 6.21 -3.91 -15.40
C CYS A 202 5.86 -2.60 -14.68
N ALA A 203 6.66 -1.56 -14.89
CA ALA A 203 6.38 -0.23 -14.35
C ALA A 203 6.45 0.84 -15.45
N SER A 204 5.65 1.89 -15.31
CA SER A 204 5.71 3.06 -16.20
C SER A 204 7.07 3.78 -16.11
N PRO A 205 7.79 4.03 -17.22
CA PRO A 205 9.06 4.77 -17.19
C PRO A 205 8.95 6.15 -16.54
N ALA A 206 7.82 6.84 -16.74
CA ALA A 206 7.57 8.15 -16.14
C ALA A 206 7.47 8.06 -14.61
N ILE A 207 6.79 7.03 -14.09
CA ILE A 207 6.66 6.80 -12.65
C ILE A 207 8.02 6.40 -12.05
N ILE A 208 8.78 5.54 -12.74
CA ILE A 208 10.13 5.20 -12.30
C ILE A 208 11.04 6.44 -12.24
N ALA A 209 10.93 7.36 -13.18
CA ALA A 209 11.69 8.61 -13.14
C ALA A 209 11.30 9.49 -11.93
N GLN A 210 10.01 9.55 -11.57
CA GLN A 210 9.57 10.29 -10.38
C GLN A 210 10.04 9.64 -9.08
N LEU A 211 9.92 8.32 -8.96
CA LEU A 211 10.43 7.59 -7.80
C LEU A 211 11.96 7.75 -7.66
N LYS A 212 12.69 7.77 -8.78
CA LYS A 212 14.13 8.09 -8.78
C LYS A 212 14.40 9.51 -8.31
N ALA A 213 13.62 10.50 -8.75
CA ALA A 213 13.77 11.88 -8.29
C ALA A 213 13.58 12.01 -6.76
N PHE A 214 12.69 11.21 -6.15
CA PHE A 214 12.62 11.12 -4.69
C PHE A 214 13.86 10.44 -4.10
N SER A 215 14.27 9.31 -4.65
CA SER A 215 15.47 8.57 -4.22
C SER A 215 16.76 9.41 -4.29
N ASP A 216 16.91 10.26 -5.31
CA ASP A 216 18.10 11.08 -5.54
C ASP A 216 18.32 12.13 -4.45
N ARG A 217 17.29 12.43 -3.64
CA ARG A 217 17.40 13.34 -2.49
C ARG A 217 18.20 12.76 -1.33
N LEU A 218 18.43 11.45 -1.34
CA LEU A 218 19.33 10.78 -0.39
C LEU A 218 20.80 10.86 -0.80
N LEU A 219 21.10 11.41 -1.98
CA LEU A 219 22.47 11.58 -2.44
C LEU A 219 23.08 12.80 -1.75
N VAL A 220 24.18 12.60 -1.04
CA VAL A 220 24.99 13.69 -0.51
C VAL A 220 25.74 14.35 -1.68
N PRO A 221 25.75 15.70 -1.80
CA PRO A 221 26.57 16.38 -2.79
C PRO A 221 28.05 16.00 -2.67
N GLU A 222 28.74 15.85 -3.78
CA GLU A 222 30.20 15.65 -3.78
C GLU A 222 30.88 16.88 -3.16
N SER A 223 31.32 16.77 -1.91
CA SER A 223 32.22 17.75 -1.29
C SER A 223 33.68 17.38 -1.57
N GLU A 224 34.59 18.36 -1.56
CA GLU A 224 36.04 18.09 -1.62
C GLU A 224 36.51 17.14 -0.50
N HIS A 225 35.80 17.11 0.62
CA HIS A 225 36.04 16.20 1.73
C HIS A 225 35.65 14.75 1.38
N SER A 226 34.51 14.53 0.69
CA SER A 226 34.09 13.20 0.22
C SER A 226 35.04 12.60 -0.83
N LEU A 227 35.62 13.42 -1.71
CA LEU A 227 36.61 13.00 -2.71
C LEU A 227 37.95 12.58 -2.08
N LYS A 228 38.40 13.29 -1.03
CA LYS A 228 39.70 13.04 -0.38
C LYS A 228 39.71 11.79 0.52
N PHE A 229 38.58 11.43 1.11
CA PHE A 229 38.49 10.35 2.09
C PHE A 229 37.69 9.12 1.59
N GLY A 230 37.39 9.04 0.29
CA GLY A 230 36.84 7.84 -0.33
C GLY A 230 35.32 7.63 -0.13
N ALA A 231 34.57 8.70 0.14
CA ALA A 231 33.11 8.68 0.27
C ALA A 231 32.39 9.22 -0.99
N GLY A 232 33.13 9.69 -1.99
CA GLY A 232 32.62 10.25 -3.23
C GLY A 232 32.24 9.19 -4.27
N ALA A 233 31.10 8.53 -4.06
CA ALA A 233 30.26 7.91 -5.09
C ALA A 233 29.04 7.24 -4.43
N GLY A 234 28.04 8.04 -4.03
CA GLY A 234 26.71 7.50 -3.70
C GLY A 234 26.57 6.75 -2.37
N ILE A 235 27.05 7.34 -1.26
CA ILE A 235 26.67 6.88 0.08
C ILE A 235 25.26 7.43 0.39
N VAL A 236 24.35 6.52 0.70
CA VAL A 236 22.99 6.82 1.18
C VAL A 236 23.12 7.29 2.63
N ASP A 237 22.70 8.51 2.92
CA ASP A 237 22.65 9.03 4.28
C ASP A 237 21.41 8.44 5.00
N SER A 238 21.63 7.37 5.76
CA SER A 238 20.57 6.67 6.50
C SER A 238 20.89 6.46 7.98
N ASP A 239 21.83 7.22 8.54
CA ASP A 239 22.16 7.17 9.97
C ASP A 239 21.20 8.03 10.82
#